data_AF-A0A914QNB5-F1
#
_entry.id   AF-A0A914QNB5-F1
#
_cell.length_a   1.000
_cell.length_b   1.000
_cell.length_c   1.000
_cell.angle_alpha   90.00
_cell.angle_beta   90.00
_cell.angle_gamma   90.00
#
_symmetry.space_group_name_H-M   'P 1'
#
loop_
_entity.id
_entity.type
_entity.pdbx_description
1 polymer ?
#
loop_
_entity_poly.entity_id
_entity_poly.type
_entity_poly.pdbx_seq_one_letter_code
_entity_poly.pdbx_strand_id
1 'polypeptide(L)'
;MVLRFNDKGLHALADYTRMWMNYTIGEMSIDSYSHKIHKGIAAGDLNLQNISVSRFYPPLIRYRSSEYSLYMTTLGGQVELQAEWELESAFLSLFTFPFRGEVLGRIAGLQSEISVQINPSTNEFSIHHCTARFHDFRIRLSGSMAADILHWFRTILGKAMKRKVEETYCKMISEKLLPWLQYQITKFPGYLEINFGENIKLSQSLHSIAMTNSHIDLRMKNKFVTNGHLIETLSTLPSSIPNNGEVFFSASTCHFHPLPPPLSP
;
A
#
# COMPACT_ATOMS: atom_id res chain seq x y z
N MET A 1 24.87 7.14 13.68
CA MET A 1 23.63 7.83 14.12
C MET A 1 22.47 6.85 14.03
N VAL A 2 21.49 6.93 14.93
CA VAL A 2 20.28 6.09 14.90
C VAL A 2 19.06 6.99 14.88
N LEU A 3 18.14 6.73 13.95
CA LEU A 3 16.86 7.41 13.85
C LEU A 3 15.77 6.45 14.30
N ARG A 4 15.01 6.83 15.31
CA ARG A 4 14.00 5.97 15.93
C ARG A 4 12.59 6.44 15.59
N PHE A 5 11.80 5.54 15.01
CA PHE A 5 10.36 5.70 14.79
C PHE A 5 9.63 4.93 15.88
N ASN A 6 9.07 5.66 16.84
CA ASN A 6 8.19 5.11 17.88
C ASN A 6 6.73 5.10 17.39
N ASP A 7 5.79 4.78 18.29
CA ASP A 7 4.36 4.76 18.00
C ASP A 7 3.81 6.03 17.34
N LYS A 8 4.31 7.22 17.73
CA LYS A 8 3.90 8.48 17.10
C LYS A 8 4.40 8.57 15.65
N GLY A 9 5.62 8.12 15.39
CA GLY A 9 6.17 8.01 14.04
C GLY A 9 5.39 7.01 13.17
N LEU A 10 5.02 5.86 13.73
CA LEU A 10 4.18 4.87 13.06
C LEU A 10 2.75 5.39 12.79
N HIS A 11 2.22 6.24 13.67
CA HIS A 11 0.95 6.92 13.43
C HIS A 11 1.05 7.93 12.29
N ALA A 12 2.10 8.75 12.26
CA ALA A 12 2.36 9.66 11.15
C ALA A 12 2.51 8.89 9.82
N LEU A 13 3.23 7.76 9.82
CA LEU A 13 3.34 6.87 8.66
C LEU A 13 1.97 6.38 8.19
N ALA A 14 1.07 6.02 9.11
CA ALA A 14 -0.31 5.64 8.79
C ALA A 14 -1.06 6.76 8.06
N ASP A 15 -0.95 8.00 8.55
CA ASP A 15 -1.58 9.16 7.91
C ASP A 15 -1.04 9.39 6.50
N TYR A 16 0.29 9.31 6.32
CA TYR A 16 0.91 9.39 5.00
C TYR A 16 0.46 8.28 4.05
N THR A 17 0.37 7.04 4.51
CA THR A 17 -0.13 5.92 3.71
C THR A 17 -1.58 6.15 3.29
N ARG A 18 -2.44 6.68 4.16
CA ARG A 18 -3.82 7.03 3.77
C ARG A 18 -3.87 8.10 2.70
N MET A 19 -3.03 9.14 2.81
CA MET A 19 -2.95 10.19 1.80
C MET A 19 -2.48 9.59 0.47
N TRP A 20 -1.40 8.81 0.47
CA TRP A 20 -0.91 8.09 -0.70
C TRP A 20 -2.00 7.23 -1.34
N MET A 21 -2.72 6.45 -0.55
CA MET A 21 -3.84 5.63 -1.02
C MET A 21 -4.93 6.46 -1.68
N ASN A 22 -5.27 7.61 -1.09
CA ASN A 22 -6.31 8.49 -1.63
C ASN A 22 -5.95 8.98 -3.04
N TYR A 23 -4.69 9.36 -3.26
CA TYR A 23 -4.21 9.78 -4.58
C TYR A 23 -4.08 8.59 -5.55
N THR A 24 -3.38 7.53 -5.15
CA THR A 24 -3.05 6.42 -6.06
C THR A 24 -4.25 5.55 -6.43
N ILE A 25 -5.18 5.31 -5.50
CA ILE A 25 -6.36 4.48 -5.75
C ILE A 25 -7.44 5.27 -6.47
N GLY A 26 -7.57 6.58 -6.21
CA GLY A 26 -8.51 7.44 -6.91
C GLY A 26 -8.27 7.48 -8.43
N GLU A 27 -7.02 7.30 -8.86
CA GLU A 27 -6.63 7.35 -10.27
C GLU A 27 -6.36 5.96 -10.89
N MET A 28 -6.59 4.87 -10.15
CA MET A 28 -6.24 3.53 -10.64
C MET A 28 -7.29 2.97 -11.60
N SER A 29 -6.82 2.44 -12.73
CA SER A 29 -7.59 1.48 -13.53
C SER A 29 -7.42 0.07 -12.96
N ILE A 30 -8.52 -0.69 -12.91
CA ILE A 30 -8.50 -2.09 -12.52
C ILE A 30 -8.56 -2.94 -13.78
N ASP A 31 -7.64 -3.91 -13.90
CA ASP A 31 -7.62 -4.84 -15.03
C ASP A 31 -8.97 -5.54 -15.21
N SER A 32 -9.35 -5.77 -16.47
CA SER A 32 -10.53 -6.55 -16.80
C SER A 32 -10.49 -7.94 -16.16
N TYR A 33 -11.68 -8.50 -15.96
CA TYR A 33 -11.84 -9.75 -15.25
C TYR A 33 -12.88 -10.62 -15.94
N SER A 34 -12.55 -11.89 -16.14
CA SER A 34 -13.47 -12.88 -16.71
C SER A 34 -13.76 -13.98 -15.69
N HIS A 35 -15.03 -14.36 -15.58
CA HIS A 35 -15.49 -15.43 -14.69
C HIS A 35 -16.36 -16.42 -15.45
N LYS A 36 -15.96 -17.69 -15.40
CA LYS A 36 -16.70 -18.77 -16.02
C LYS A 36 -17.84 -19.26 -15.13
N ILE A 37 -19.06 -19.23 -15.64
CA ILE A 37 -20.26 -19.73 -14.99
C ILE A 37 -20.56 -21.12 -15.56
N HIS A 38 -20.53 -22.15 -14.71
CA HIS A 38 -20.60 -23.54 -15.15
C HIS A 38 -22.01 -24.13 -15.26
N LYS A 39 -23.03 -23.50 -14.65
CA LYS A 39 -24.38 -24.08 -14.54
C LYS A 39 -25.48 -23.03 -14.69
N GLY A 40 -26.64 -23.47 -15.17
CA GLY A 40 -27.85 -22.67 -15.32
C GLY A 40 -27.99 -22.01 -16.69
N ILE A 41 -29.06 -21.24 -16.87
CA ILE A 41 -29.35 -20.54 -18.14
C ILE A 41 -28.27 -19.53 -18.54
N ALA A 42 -27.50 -19.05 -17.57
CA ALA A 42 -26.40 -18.11 -17.78
C ALA A 42 -25.03 -18.81 -17.73
N ALA A 43 -24.99 -20.13 -17.97
CA ALA A 43 -23.73 -20.83 -18.19
C ALA A 43 -23.00 -20.22 -19.40
N GLY A 44 -21.75 -19.84 -19.20
CA GLY A 44 -21.05 -18.92 -20.10
C GLY A 44 -19.90 -18.18 -19.44
N ASP A 45 -19.36 -17.19 -20.14
CA ASP A 45 -18.27 -16.35 -19.66
C ASP A 45 -18.80 -14.94 -19.32
N LEU A 46 -18.56 -14.52 -18.07
CA LEU A 46 -18.92 -13.20 -17.56
C LEU A 46 -17.68 -12.32 -17.59
N ASN A 47 -17.69 -11.32 -18.46
CA ASN A 47 -16.61 -10.37 -18.63
C ASN A 47 -16.96 -9.05 -17.93
N LEU A 48 -16.04 -8.56 -17.10
CA LEU A 48 -16.06 -7.25 -16.47
C LEU A 48 -14.94 -6.41 -17.08
N GLN A 49 -15.30 -5.28 -17.66
CA GLN A 49 -14.40 -4.39 -18.42
C GLN A 49 -14.54 -2.95 -17.93
N ASN A 50 -13.58 -2.09 -18.31
CA ASN A 50 -13.58 -0.66 -17.97
C ASN A 50 -13.80 -0.38 -16.48
N ILE A 51 -13.20 -1.21 -15.62
CA ILE A 51 -13.37 -1.11 -14.18
C ILE A 51 -12.60 0.13 -13.69
N SER A 52 -13.34 1.12 -13.20
CA SER A 52 -12.81 2.40 -12.74
C SER A 52 -13.28 2.71 -11.32
N VAL A 53 -12.44 3.45 -10.58
CA VAL A 53 -12.75 3.97 -9.26
C VAL A 53 -13.39 5.35 -9.41
N SER A 54 -14.66 5.48 -9.06
CA SER A 54 -15.35 6.78 -9.11
C SER A 54 -15.14 7.58 -7.83
N ARG A 55 -15.01 6.87 -6.68
CA ARG A 55 -14.72 7.49 -5.41
C ARG A 55 -14.01 6.54 -4.48
N PHE A 56 -13.01 7.04 -3.76
CA PHE A 56 -12.30 6.29 -2.75
C PHE A 56 -12.27 7.04 -1.43
N TYR A 57 -12.52 6.31 -0.34
CA TYR A 57 -12.42 6.79 1.03
C TYR A 57 -11.42 5.88 1.76
N PRO A 58 -10.23 6.40 2.13
CA PRO A 58 -9.19 5.58 2.73
C PRO A 58 -9.64 4.97 4.07
N PRO A 59 -9.23 3.72 4.37
CA PRO A 59 -9.51 3.10 5.65
C PRO A 59 -8.68 3.77 6.77
N LEU A 60 -9.03 3.47 8.01
CA LEU A 60 -8.10 3.68 9.12
C LEU A 60 -6.93 2.72 8.98
N ILE A 61 -5.70 3.22 9.06
CA ILE A 61 -4.48 2.41 8.96
C ILE A 61 -3.78 2.44 10.32
N ARG A 62 -3.23 1.31 10.75
CA ARG A 62 -2.37 1.21 11.93
C ARG A 62 -1.15 0.36 11.62
N TYR A 63 0.03 0.93 11.87
CA TYR A 63 1.29 0.22 11.84
C TYR A 63 1.69 -0.26 13.23
N ARG A 64 2.27 -1.45 13.32
CA ARG A 64 2.87 -2.01 14.52
C ARG A 64 4.15 -2.72 14.16
N SER A 65 5.24 -2.42 14.85
CA SER A 65 6.50 -3.14 14.66
C SER A 65 6.54 -4.39 15.54
N SER A 66 7.24 -5.39 15.07
CA SER A 66 7.70 -6.56 15.83
C SER A 66 9.18 -6.78 15.53
N GLU A 67 9.81 -7.72 16.22
CA GLU A 67 11.24 -8.04 16.00
C GLU A 67 11.55 -8.43 14.54
N TYR A 68 10.60 -9.03 13.81
CA TYR A 68 10.83 -9.59 12.47
C TYR A 68 9.98 -8.95 11.37
N SER A 69 8.88 -8.30 11.74
CA SER A 69 7.89 -7.80 10.77
C SER A 69 7.30 -6.46 11.18
N LEU A 70 7.02 -5.63 10.17
CA LEU A 70 6.13 -4.49 10.27
C LEU A 70 4.72 -4.91 9.86
N TYR A 71 3.78 -4.85 10.80
CA TYR A 71 2.39 -5.13 10.55
C TYR A 71 1.66 -3.85 10.16
N MET A 72 0.92 -3.91 9.05
CA MET A 72 -0.05 -2.90 8.66
C MET A 72 -1.45 -3.52 8.73
N THR A 73 -2.29 -2.93 9.57
CA THR A 73 -3.70 -3.31 9.68
C THR A 73 -4.57 -2.19 9.17
N THR A 74 -5.66 -2.54 8.48
CA THR A 74 -6.66 -1.57 8.03
C THR A 74 -8.05 -1.92 8.53
N LEU A 75 -8.85 -0.89 8.78
CA LEU A 75 -10.24 -1.03 9.23
C LEU A 75 -11.12 0.07 8.62
N GLY A 76 -12.24 -0.34 8.02
CA GLY A 76 -13.23 0.58 7.46
C GLY A 76 -12.93 0.93 6.01
N GLY A 77 -13.06 2.20 5.62
CA GLY A 77 -12.87 2.62 4.24
C GLY A 77 -13.99 2.17 3.30
N GLN A 78 -14.01 2.79 2.13
CA GLN A 78 -15.04 2.57 1.11
C GLN A 78 -14.48 2.88 -0.27
N VAL A 79 -14.91 2.11 -1.26
CA VAL A 79 -14.67 2.39 -2.67
C VAL A 79 -15.96 2.29 -3.46
N GLU A 80 -16.18 3.25 -4.34
CA GLU A 80 -17.23 3.23 -5.35
C GLU A 80 -16.58 2.95 -6.70
N LEU A 81 -17.11 1.95 -7.40
CA LEU A 81 -16.60 1.43 -8.65
C LEU A 81 -17.67 1.51 -9.72
N GLN A 82 -17.24 1.77 -10.95
CA GLN A 82 -18.06 1.60 -12.14
C GLN A 82 -17.36 0.60 -13.06
N ALA A 83 -18.14 -0.27 -13.68
CA ALA A 83 -17.64 -1.20 -14.69
C ALA A 83 -18.72 -1.50 -15.72
N GLU A 84 -18.27 -1.96 -16.88
CA GLU A 84 -19.13 -2.59 -17.88
C GLU A 84 -19.10 -4.09 -17.67
N TRP A 85 -20.25 -4.75 -17.87
CA TRP A 85 -20.34 -6.19 -17.82
C TRP A 85 -20.94 -6.74 -19.11
N GLU A 86 -20.48 -7.92 -19.49
CA GLU A 86 -20.97 -8.67 -20.64
C GLU A 86 -21.03 -10.15 -20.27
N LEU A 87 -22.13 -10.81 -20.63
CA LEU A 87 -22.33 -12.23 -20.40
C LEU A 87 -22.49 -12.95 -21.75
N GLU A 88 -21.50 -13.78 -22.06
CA GLU A 88 -21.53 -14.65 -23.23
C GLU A 88 -22.04 -16.03 -22.81
N SER A 89 -23.35 -16.28 -23.01
CA SER A 89 -23.97 -17.56 -22.69
C SER A 89 -24.58 -18.20 -23.93
N ALA A 90 -24.28 -19.49 -24.14
CA ALA A 90 -24.79 -20.27 -25.27
C ALA A 90 -26.32 -20.48 -25.24
N PHE A 91 -26.93 -20.42 -24.05
CA PHE A 91 -28.38 -20.58 -23.91
C PHE A 91 -29.09 -19.25 -24.10
N LEU A 92 -28.54 -18.18 -23.53
CA LEU A 92 -29.11 -16.85 -23.64
C LEU A 92 -28.91 -16.22 -25.03
N SER A 93 -27.86 -16.58 -25.75
CA SER A 93 -27.61 -16.12 -27.13
C SER A 93 -28.72 -16.54 -28.10
N LEU A 94 -29.48 -17.59 -27.78
CA LEU A 94 -30.66 -18.02 -28.56
C LEU A 94 -31.78 -16.97 -28.57
N PHE A 95 -31.82 -16.08 -27.58
CA PHE A 95 -32.84 -15.06 -27.45
C PHE A 95 -32.50 -13.74 -28.17
N THR A 96 -31.45 -13.70 -29.00
CA THR A 96 -31.01 -12.53 -29.81
C THR A 96 -30.73 -11.22 -29.07
N PHE A 97 -30.92 -11.15 -27.75
CA PHE A 97 -30.61 -9.97 -26.94
C PHE A 97 -29.17 -10.05 -26.40
N PRO A 98 -28.33 -9.02 -26.58
CA PRO A 98 -27.01 -8.97 -25.97
C PRO A 98 -27.13 -8.76 -24.45
N PHE A 99 -26.49 -9.62 -23.67
CA PHE A 99 -26.47 -9.52 -22.21
C PHE A 99 -25.30 -8.66 -21.78
N ARG A 100 -25.49 -7.35 -21.85
CA ARG A 100 -24.49 -6.35 -21.45
C ARG A 100 -25.13 -5.19 -20.71
N GLY A 101 -24.33 -4.47 -19.94
CA GLY A 101 -24.77 -3.27 -19.25
C GLY A 101 -23.69 -2.69 -18.35
N GLU A 102 -24.12 -1.83 -17.44
CA GLU A 102 -23.21 -1.20 -16.47
C GLU A 102 -23.50 -1.69 -15.06
N VAL A 103 -22.46 -1.71 -14.24
CA VAL A 103 -22.54 -1.99 -12.82
C VAL A 103 -21.90 -0.83 -12.03
N LEU A 104 -22.69 -0.29 -11.11
CA LEU A 104 -22.21 0.63 -10.08
C LEU A 104 -22.10 -0.14 -8.77
N GLY A 105 -20.87 -0.34 -8.31
CA GLY A 105 -20.55 -1.04 -7.09
C GLY A 105 -20.14 -0.08 -5.97
N ARG A 106 -20.64 -0.33 -4.76
CA ARG A 106 -20.12 0.25 -3.52
C ARG A 106 -19.60 -0.87 -2.65
N ILE A 107 -18.33 -0.79 -2.30
CA ILE A 107 -17.64 -1.76 -1.44
C ILE A 107 -17.17 -1.02 -0.19
N ALA A 108 -17.44 -1.56 0.98
CA ALA A 108 -17.07 -0.91 2.24
C ALA A 108 -16.66 -1.91 3.32
N GLY A 109 -16.02 -1.39 4.36
CA GLY A 109 -15.60 -2.19 5.51
C GLY A 109 -14.42 -3.09 5.16
N LEU A 110 -13.37 -2.51 4.56
CA LEU A 110 -12.08 -3.16 4.40
C LEU A 110 -11.52 -3.52 5.77
N GLN A 111 -11.13 -4.77 5.90
CA GLN A 111 -10.28 -5.29 6.97
C GLN A 111 -9.11 -5.98 6.32
N SER A 112 -7.90 -5.52 6.60
CA SER A 112 -6.70 -6.13 6.06
C SER A 112 -5.63 -6.30 7.14
N GLU A 113 -4.81 -7.33 6.95
CA GLU A 113 -3.61 -7.58 7.73
C GLU A 113 -2.46 -7.88 6.77
N ILE A 114 -1.43 -7.05 6.84
CA ILE A 114 -0.25 -7.13 5.98
C ILE A 114 0.98 -7.20 6.84
N SER A 115 1.78 -8.24 6.67
CA SER A 115 3.06 -8.43 7.36
C SER A 115 4.18 -8.19 6.36
N VAL A 116 4.98 -7.17 6.62
CA VAL A 116 6.16 -6.82 5.83
C VAL A 116 7.41 -7.26 6.59
N GLN A 117 8.24 -8.10 5.98
CA GLN A 117 9.56 -8.43 6.48
C GLN A 117 10.59 -7.49 5.88
N ILE A 118 11.59 -7.12 6.67
CA ILE A 118 12.71 -6.30 6.23
C ILE A 118 13.97 -7.15 6.35
N ASN A 119 14.63 -7.41 5.23
CA ASN A 119 15.88 -8.16 5.23
C ASN A 119 16.98 -7.31 5.89
N PRO A 120 17.58 -7.73 7.01
CA PRO A 120 18.57 -6.92 7.72
C PRO A 120 19.88 -6.73 6.95
N SER A 121 20.17 -7.60 5.97
CA SER A 121 21.39 -7.55 5.16
C SER A 121 21.25 -6.65 3.93
N THR A 122 20.08 -6.64 3.29
CA THR A 122 19.83 -5.88 2.06
C THR A 122 18.94 -4.65 2.26
N ASN A 123 18.29 -4.51 3.42
CA ASN A 123 17.22 -3.55 3.69
C ASN A 123 16.05 -3.63 2.69
N GLU A 124 15.87 -4.78 2.05
CA GLU A 124 14.75 -5.03 1.13
C GLU A 124 13.49 -5.38 1.90
N PHE A 125 12.38 -4.84 1.41
CA PHE A 125 11.07 -5.04 1.99
C PHE A 125 10.35 -6.13 1.20
N SER A 126 9.83 -7.14 1.89
CA SER A 126 9.05 -8.21 1.27
C SER A 126 7.73 -8.43 2.00
N ILE A 127 6.68 -8.73 1.25
CA ILE A 127 5.40 -9.12 1.85
C ILE A 127 5.48 -10.59 2.23
N HIS A 128 5.44 -10.87 3.53
CA HIS A 128 5.31 -12.23 4.05
C HIS A 128 3.86 -12.71 4.01
N HIS A 129 2.93 -11.82 4.32
CA HIS A 129 1.49 -12.12 4.37
C HIS A 129 0.67 -10.91 3.97
N CYS A 130 -0.35 -11.09 3.14
CA CYS A 130 -1.36 -10.08 2.86
C CYS A 130 -2.74 -10.73 2.81
N THR A 131 -3.63 -10.29 3.69
CA THR A 131 -5.06 -10.61 3.64
C THR A 131 -5.86 -9.34 3.59
N ALA A 132 -6.88 -9.31 2.74
CA ALA A 132 -7.81 -8.21 2.62
C ALA A 132 -9.22 -8.79 2.48
N ARG A 133 -10.16 -8.23 3.23
CA ARG A 133 -11.56 -8.64 3.29
C ARG A 133 -12.46 -7.43 3.28
N PHE A 134 -13.50 -7.45 2.45
CA PHE A 134 -14.56 -6.43 2.49
C PHE A 134 -15.87 -7.03 3.02
N HIS A 135 -16.53 -6.32 3.93
CA HIS A 135 -17.76 -6.79 4.58
C HIS A 135 -19.03 -6.40 3.84
N ASP A 136 -19.10 -5.17 3.34
CA ASP A 136 -20.29 -4.68 2.63
C ASP A 136 -19.99 -4.57 1.13
N PHE A 137 -20.87 -5.15 0.33
CA PHE A 137 -20.79 -5.10 -1.11
C PHE A 137 -22.20 -4.90 -1.68
N ARG A 138 -22.43 -3.74 -2.29
CA ARG A 138 -23.72 -3.37 -2.89
C ARG A 138 -23.50 -3.04 -4.35
N ILE A 139 -24.26 -3.66 -5.22
CA ILE A 139 -24.25 -3.33 -6.65
C ILE A 139 -25.62 -2.91 -7.15
N ARG A 140 -25.58 -1.93 -8.04
CA ARG A 140 -26.70 -1.51 -8.85
C ARG A 140 -26.35 -1.85 -10.29
N LEU A 141 -27.21 -2.65 -10.90
CA LEU A 141 -27.09 -3.03 -12.30
C LEU A 141 -28.05 -2.18 -13.11
N SER A 142 -27.59 -1.69 -14.25
CA SER A 142 -28.43 -1.12 -15.31
C SER A 142 -28.30 -1.97 -16.57
N GLY A 143 -29.37 -2.02 -17.37
CA GLY A 143 -29.43 -2.81 -18.61
C GLY A 143 -30.74 -3.58 -18.78
N SER A 144 -30.84 -4.31 -19.89
CA SER A 144 -32.04 -4.99 -20.37
C SER A 144 -32.24 -6.39 -19.76
N MET A 145 -32.39 -6.49 -18.44
CA MET A 145 -32.62 -7.77 -17.74
C MET A 145 -34.00 -7.85 -17.06
N ALA A 146 -34.55 -9.06 -17.03
CA ALA A 146 -35.71 -9.41 -16.19
C ALA A 146 -35.36 -9.39 -14.69
N ALA A 147 -36.34 -9.06 -13.85
CA ALA A 147 -36.16 -8.86 -12.40
C ALA A 147 -35.54 -10.08 -11.67
N ASP A 148 -35.92 -11.30 -12.04
CA ASP A 148 -35.43 -12.52 -11.40
C ASP A 148 -33.98 -12.86 -11.81
N ILE A 149 -33.62 -12.62 -13.07
CA ILE A 149 -32.24 -12.77 -13.56
C ILE A 149 -31.33 -11.76 -12.84
N LEU A 150 -31.82 -10.54 -12.61
CA LEU A 150 -31.07 -9.50 -11.89
C LEU A 150 -30.69 -9.92 -10.47
N HIS A 151 -31.56 -10.60 -9.71
CA HIS A 151 -31.24 -10.98 -8.33
C HIS A 151 -30.12 -12.03 -8.26
N TRP A 152 -30.24 -13.10 -9.06
CA TRP A 152 -29.20 -14.13 -9.15
C TRP A 152 -27.87 -13.52 -9.65
N PHE A 153 -27.95 -12.71 -10.70
CA PHE A 153 -26.78 -12.10 -11.33
C PHE A 153 -26.06 -11.14 -10.38
N ARG A 154 -26.80 -10.36 -9.56
CA ARG A 154 -26.22 -9.53 -8.49
C ARG A 154 -25.36 -10.35 -7.52
N THR A 155 -25.82 -11.55 -7.15
CA THR A 155 -25.08 -12.37 -6.18
C THR A 155 -23.75 -12.85 -6.76
N ILE A 156 -23.72 -13.24 -8.04
CA ILE A 156 -22.50 -13.71 -8.71
C ILE A 156 -21.55 -12.57 -8.99
N LEU A 157 -22.02 -11.50 -9.63
CA LEU A 157 -21.20 -10.32 -9.91
C LEU A 157 -20.62 -9.75 -8.63
N GLY A 158 -21.40 -9.70 -7.56
CA GLY A 158 -20.90 -9.16 -6.30
C GLY A 158 -19.79 -9.99 -5.67
N LYS A 159 -19.89 -11.32 -5.71
CA LYS A 159 -18.80 -12.20 -5.26
C LYS A 159 -17.55 -12.06 -6.13
N ALA A 160 -17.74 -11.97 -7.45
CA ALA A 160 -16.66 -11.82 -8.42
C ALA A 160 -15.90 -10.50 -8.25
N MET A 161 -16.62 -9.37 -8.22
CA MET A 161 -16.05 -8.05 -8.00
C MET A 161 -15.39 -7.94 -6.62
N LYS A 162 -16.02 -8.47 -5.56
CA LYS A 162 -15.41 -8.51 -4.22
C LYS A 162 -14.05 -9.19 -4.26
N ARG A 163 -13.99 -10.41 -4.83
CA ARG A 163 -12.73 -11.17 -4.93
C ARG A 163 -11.67 -10.40 -5.71
N LYS A 164 -12.03 -9.83 -6.88
CA LYS A 164 -11.10 -9.05 -7.70
C LYS A 164 -10.53 -7.86 -6.93
N VAL A 165 -11.36 -7.15 -6.15
CA VAL A 165 -10.92 -5.98 -5.38
C VAL A 165 -10.04 -6.40 -4.19
N GLU A 166 -10.36 -7.50 -3.50
CA GLU A 166 -9.49 -8.08 -2.45
C GLU A 166 -8.10 -8.44 -3.01
N GLU A 167 -8.04 -9.09 -4.18
CA GLU A 167 -6.79 -9.46 -4.86
C GLU A 167 -6.01 -8.21 -5.33
N THR A 168 -6.68 -7.26 -5.99
CA THR A 168 -6.08 -6.01 -6.45
C THR A 168 -5.52 -5.18 -5.29
N TYR A 169 -6.18 -5.19 -4.12
CA TYR A 169 -5.68 -4.49 -2.95
C TYR A 169 -4.30 -5.02 -2.52
N CYS A 170 -4.15 -6.33 -2.34
CA CYS A 170 -2.86 -6.91 -1.96
C CYS A 170 -1.78 -6.69 -3.02
N LYS A 171 -2.14 -6.81 -4.31
CA LYS A 171 -1.23 -6.54 -5.43
C LYS A 171 -0.70 -5.10 -5.40
N MET A 172 -1.59 -4.13 -5.21
CA MET A 172 -1.25 -2.70 -5.12
C MET A 172 -0.29 -2.41 -3.96
N ILE A 173 -0.51 -3.02 -2.79
CA ILE A 173 0.42 -2.85 -1.66
C ILE A 173 1.81 -3.40 -2.01
N SER A 174 1.87 -4.58 -2.62
CA SER A 174 3.13 -5.23 -3.00
C SER A 174 3.89 -4.50 -4.11
N GLU A 175 3.19 -4.03 -5.14
CA GLU A 175 3.80 -3.54 -6.37
C GLU A 175 3.97 -2.02 -6.38
N LYS A 176 3.19 -1.29 -5.58
CA LYS A 176 3.22 0.18 -5.57
C LYS A 176 3.60 0.75 -4.21
N LEU A 177 2.88 0.41 -3.13
CA LEU A 177 3.14 1.02 -1.82
C LEU A 177 4.50 0.62 -1.28
N LEU A 178 4.81 -0.67 -1.26
CA LEU A 178 6.01 -1.18 -0.62
C LEU A 178 7.30 -0.71 -1.31
N PRO A 179 7.41 -0.76 -2.65
CA PRO A 179 8.57 -0.22 -3.35
C PRO A 179 8.72 1.29 -3.15
N TRP A 180 7.60 2.03 -3.12
CA TRP A 180 7.62 3.46 -2.83
C TRP A 180 8.14 3.73 -1.40
N LEU A 181 7.65 3.02 -0.39
CA LEU A 181 8.13 3.15 1.00
C LEU A 181 9.62 2.82 1.11
N GLN A 182 10.06 1.72 0.51
CA GLN A 182 11.47 1.32 0.49
C GLN A 182 12.33 2.41 -0.17
N TYR A 183 11.87 2.98 -1.28
CA TYR A 183 12.55 4.08 -1.94
C TYR A 183 12.66 5.33 -1.06
N GLN A 184 11.58 5.72 -0.37
CA GLN A 184 11.63 6.87 0.56
C GLN A 184 12.62 6.66 1.70
N ILE A 185 12.66 5.45 2.28
CA ILE A 185 13.55 5.12 3.40
C ILE A 185 15.01 5.03 2.96
N THR A 186 15.28 4.39 1.81
CA THR A 186 16.65 4.21 1.30
C THR A 186 17.27 5.51 0.79
N LYS A 187 16.45 6.41 0.23
CA LYS A 187 16.91 7.76 -0.14
C LYS A 187 17.10 8.68 1.05
N PHE A 188 16.70 8.30 2.26
CA PHE A 188 16.83 9.15 3.43
C PHE A 188 18.15 8.89 4.19
N PRO A 189 18.91 9.94 4.55
CA PRO A 189 18.93 11.28 3.97
C PRO A 189 19.71 11.26 2.65
N GLY A 190 19.18 11.97 1.65
CA GLY A 190 19.84 12.11 0.36
C GLY A 190 20.94 13.14 0.50
N TYR A 191 22.10 12.73 1.02
CA TYR A 191 23.28 13.58 1.23
C TYR A 191 23.01 14.84 2.09
N LEU A 192 23.13 14.67 3.42
CA LEU A 192 23.10 15.80 4.34
C LEU A 192 24.51 16.38 4.54
N GLU A 193 24.93 17.31 3.68
CA GLU A 193 26.19 18.04 3.86
C GLU A 193 26.03 19.11 4.95
N ILE A 194 26.45 18.80 6.18
CA ILE A 194 26.61 19.79 7.24
C ILE A 194 28.06 20.28 7.22
N ASN A 195 28.24 21.59 6.98
CA ASN A 195 29.55 22.25 7.08
C ASN A 195 29.85 22.57 8.54
N PHE A 196 30.79 21.83 9.14
CA PHE A 196 31.29 22.10 10.50
C PHE A 196 32.51 23.05 10.53
N GLY A 197 32.76 23.74 9.41
CA GLY A 197 33.93 24.58 9.13
C GLY A 197 34.24 24.58 7.63
N GLU A 198 35.30 25.27 7.20
CA GLU A 198 35.59 25.49 5.77
C GLU A 198 35.79 24.20 4.94
N ASN A 199 36.05 23.06 5.59
CA ASN A 199 36.44 21.84 4.89
C ASN A 199 35.81 20.54 5.38
N ILE A 200 34.90 20.51 6.37
CA ILE A 200 34.35 19.24 6.91
C ILE A 200 32.93 19.02 6.43
N LYS A 201 32.71 17.95 5.65
CA LYS A 201 31.42 17.50 5.14
C LYS A 201 31.01 16.19 5.81
N LEU A 202 29.78 16.12 6.30
CA LEU A 202 29.16 14.86 6.72
C LEU A 202 28.39 14.26 5.54
N SER A 203 28.53 12.96 5.29
CA SER A 203 27.69 12.19 4.37
C SER A 203 27.04 11.08 5.17
N GLN A 204 25.71 11.00 5.10
CA GLN A 204 24.92 10.01 5.81
C GLN A 204 24.17 9.14 4.81
N SER A 205 24.18 7.83 5.03
CA SER A 205 23.41 6.85 4.25
C SER A 205 22.83 5.78 5.15
N LEU A 206 21.70 5.18 4.77
CA LEU A 206 21.13 4.06 5.51
C LEU A 206 22.11 2.87 5.53
N HIS A 207 22.33 2.29 6.70
CA HIS A 207 23.16 1.09 6.87
C HIS A 207 22.30 -0.16 7.07
N SER A 208 21.42 -0.13 8.07
CA SER A 208 20.54 -1.24 8.40
C SER A 208 19.26 -0.74 9.07
N ILE A 209 18.20 -1.54 8.95
CA ILE A 209 16.95 -1.33 9.66
C ILE A 209 16.83 -2.41 10.74
N ALA A 210 16.61 -2.00 11.98
CA ALA A 210 16.34 -2.89 13.10
C ALA A 210 14.96 -2.60 13.67
N MET A 211 14.20 -3.64 14.01
CA MET A 211 12.86 -3.49 14.56
C MET A 211 12.76 -4.15 15.93
N THR A 212 11.92 -3.57 16.77
CA THR A 212 11.51 -4.14 18.06
C THR A 212 10.00 -4.04 18.19
N ASN A 213 9.44 -4.57 19.27
CA ASN A 213 8.00 -4.47 19.54
C ASN A 213 7.50 -3.04 19.86
N SER A 214 8.39 -2.05 19.99
CA SER A 214 8.02 -0.66 20.33
C SER A 214 8.50 0.40 19.34
N HIS A 215 9.46 0.07 18.48
CA HIS A 215 10.02 1.03 17.54
C HIS A 215 10.76 0.38 16.37
N ILE A 216 10.99 1.19 15.34
CA ILE A 216 11.88 0.90 14.21
C ILE A 216 13.08 1.84 14.29
N ASP A 217 14.28 1.28 14.26
CA ASP A 217 15.55 2.01 14.24
C ASP A 217 16.15 1.95 12.83
N LEU A 218 16.28 3.12 12.19
CA LEU A 218 17.12 3.28 11.01
C LEU A 218 18.55 3.59 11.49
N ARG A 219 19.46 2.66 11.25
CA ARG A 219 20.88 2.81 11.60
C ARG A 219 21.57 3.46 10.41
N MET A 220 22.18 4.61 10.68
CA MET A 220 22.81 5.44 9.65
C MET A 220 24.33 5.23 9.67
N LYS A 221 24.92 5.04 8.49
CA LYS A 221 26.36 5.10 8.26
C LYS A 221 26.76 6.54 8.00
N ASN A 222 27.66 7.05 8.83
CA ASN A 222 28.18 8.40 8.74
C ASN A 222 29.61 8.34 8.15
N LYS A 223 29.90 9.20 7.18
CA LYS A 223 31.22 9.41 6.60
C LYS A 223 31.59 10.87 6.74
N PHE A 224 32.74 11.16 7.32
CA PHE A 224 33.29 12.52 7.35
C PHE A 224 34.30 12.68 6.22
N VAL A 225 34.08 13.70 5.39
CA VAL A 225 34.92 14.02 4.23
C VAL A 225 35.54 15.39 4.47
N THR A 226 36.84 15.51 4.28
CA THR A 226 37.57 16.78 4.37
C THR A 226 38.51 16.94 3.21
N ASN A 227 38.42 18.07 2.51
CA ASN A 227 39.21 18.35 1.30
C ASN A 227 39.12 17.23 0.25
N GLY A 228 37.96 16.57 0.14
CA GLY A 228 37.76 15.41 -0.75
C GLY A 228 38.31 14.08 -0.22
N HIS A 229 39.00 14.08 0.93
CA HIS A 229 39.53 12.88 1.57
C HIS A 229 38.61 12.39 2.70
N LEU A 230 38.34 11.08 2.74
CA LEU A 230 37.56 10.47 3.81
C LEU A 230 38.44 10.36 5.06
N ILE A 231 38.07 11.06 6.13
CA ILE A 231 38.81 11.03 7.40
C ILE A 231 38.36 9.84 8.25
N GLU A 232 37.06 9.53 8.29
CA GLU A 232 36.55 8.50 9.18
C GLU A 232 35.22 7.89 8.71
N THR A 233 35.15 6.56 8.78
CA THR A 233 33.90 5.78 8.75
C THR A 233 33.59 5.30 10.17
N LEU A 234 32.80 6.06 10.91
CA LEU A 234 32.27 5.57 12.19
C LEU A 234 31.20 4.51 11.90
N SER A 235 31.65 3.26 11.82
CA SER A 235 30.76 2.10 11.82
C SER A 235 30.32 1.90 13.27
N THR A 236 29.03 2.15 13.53
CA THR A 236 28.27 1.79 14.75
C THR A 236 29.05 1.90 16.07
N LEU A 237 28.76 2.93 16.87
CA LEU A 237 29.21 3.00 18.26
C LEU A 237 28.95 1.63 18.96
N PRO A 238 29.93 1.07 19.70
CA PRO A 238 29.73 -0.13 20.49
C PRO A 238 28.64 0.13 21.55
N SER A 239 27.84 -0.90 21.82
CA SER A 239 26.65 -0.90 22.67
C SER A 239 26.92 -0.72 24.18
N SER A 240 27.94 0.06 24.54
CA SER A 240 28.24 0.43 25.93
C SER A 240 28.39 1.95 26.03
N ILE A 241 27.30 2.63 26.37
CA ILE A 241 27.36 4.00 26.90
C ILE A 241 27.39 3.85 28.42
N PRO A 242 28.43 4.32 29.13
CA PRO A 242 28.31 4.58 30.56
C PRO A 242 27.38 5.77 30.76
N ASN A 243 26.46 5.66 31.73
CA ASN A 243 25.60 6.74 32.20
C ASN A 243 26.37 8.06 32.35
N ASN A 244 26.18 8.98 31.40
CA ASN A 244 26.11 10.43 31.56
C ASN A 244 26.36 11.12 30.22
N GLY A 245 25.30 11.72 29.65
CA GLY A 245 25.36 12.55 28.46
C GLY A 245 24.46 12.07 27.32
N GLU A 246 23.16 11.93 27.58
CA GLU A 246 22.18 11.75 26.51
C GLU A 246 22.08 13.04 25.68
N VAL A 247 22.72 13.06 24.50
CA VAL A 247 22.37 14.03 23.45
C VAL A 247 21.13 13.51 22.75
N PHE A 248 19.96 13.89 23.27
CA PHE A 248 18.69 13.72 22.57
C PHE A 248 18.61 14.67 21.39
N PHE A 249 18.72 14.15 20.17
CA PHE A 249 18.09 14.81 19.03
C PHE A 249 16.60 14.42 19.03
N SER A 250 15.78 15.24 19.69
CA SER A 250 14.33 15.22 19.48
C SER A 250 14.05 15.59 18.03
N ALA A 251 13.62 14.63 17.21
CA ALA A 251 13.12 14.86 15.86
C ALA A 251 11.71 15.48 15.86
N SER A 252 11.45 16.44 16.76
CA SER A 252 10.17 17.18 16.83
C SER A 252 9.97 18.17 15.68
N THR A 253 10.92 18.26 14.74
CA THR A 253 10.92 19.22 13.63
C THR A 253 11.32 18.61 12.29
N CYS A 254 11.15 17.30 12.09
CA CYS A 254 11.08 16.75 10.75
C CYS A 254 9.74 17.14 10.11
N HIS A 255 9.65 18.35 9.58
CA HIS A 255 8.59 18.72 8.66
C HIS A 255 8.77 17.87 7.38
N PHE A 256 8.08 16.75 7.34
CA PHE A 256 7.78 16.08 6.08
C PHE A 256 6.93 17.05 5.26
N HIS A 257 7.56 17.80 4.35
CA HIS A 257 6.81 18.30 3.21
C HIS A 257 6.39 17.06 2.41
N PRO A 258 5.07 16.78 2.28
CA PRO A 258 4.62 15.74 1.40
C PRO A 258 4.97 16.20 -0.01
N LEU A 259 6.06 15.69 -0.56
CA LEU A 259 6.13 15.60 -2.00
C LEU A 259 5.05 14.57 -2.38
N PRO A 260 4.11 14.91 -3.27
CA PRO A 260 3.21 13.89 -3.81
C PRO A 260 4.07 12.73 -4.33
N PRO A 261 3.61 11.47 -4.19
CA PRO A 261 4.30 10.37 -4.83
C PRO A 261 4.51 10.73 -6.31
N PRO A 262 5.70 10.47 -6.89
CA PRO A 262 5.80 10.57 -8.33
C PRO A 262 4.70 9.67 -8.90
N LEU A 263 3.77 10.28 -9.65
CA LEU A 263 3.11 9.57 -10.73
C LEU A 263 4.28 8.94 -11.51
N SER A 264 4.25 7.61 -11.64
CA SER A 264 5.30 6.72 -12.15
C SER A 264 6.18 7.29 -13.28
N PRO A 265 7.41 6.77 -13.50
CA PRO A 265 8.35 7.27 -14.51
C PRO A 265 7.74 7.40 -15.92
#